data_AF-A0A6N8A3X0-F1
#
_entry.id   AF-A0A6N8A3X0-F1
#
_cell.length_a   1.000
_cell.length_b   1.000
_cell.length_c   1.000
_cell.angle_alpha   90.00
_cell.angle_beta   90.00
_cell.angle_gamma   90.00
#
_symmetry.space_group_name_H-M   'P 1'
#
loop_
_entity.id
_entity.type
_entity.pdbx_description
1 polymer ?
#
loop_
_entity_poly.entity_id
_entity_poly.type
_entity_poly.pdbx_seq_one_letter_code
_entity_poly.pdbx_strand_id
1 'polypeptide(L)'
;MLSVRKIAAAVVACVMLAPVAYAQTSDTPPSASDTTTTNAPDTGNNQQISSGEVKQELQEAIAAVNTYSAQERDKAVTAAKEAMAKLDVEIAQQQEQLRDNWAQMSAAAKQQASEKIAQLQTARNNLSEKYGALQVGAQNAWDQLKTGFTSAYEEVVKAWEASDESDSPQQPSQSDSSSTTSQ
;
A
#
# COMPACT_ATOMS: atom_id res chain seq x y z
N MET A 1 36.06 12.83 3.25
CA MET A 1 34.87 13.65 3.58
C MET A 1 33.76 13.28 2.60
N LEU A 2 32.92 12.31 2.99
CA LEU A 2 31.65 11.93 2.32
C LEU A 2 30.56 12.93 2.74
N SER A 3 29.47 13.24 2.04
CA SER A 3 29.00 13.02 0.67
C SER A 3 27.76 13.93 0.51
N VAL A 4 27.59 14.41 -0.72
CA VAL A 4 26.41 14.96 -1.39
C VAL A 4 25.04 14.75 -0.71
N ARG A 5 24.27 15.83 -0.55
CA ARG A 5 22.80 15.78 -0.45
C ARG A 5 22.18 16.82 -1.40
N LYS A 6 21.73 16.34 -2.57
CA LYS A 6 20.81 17.03 -3.47
C LYS A 6 19.71 16.02 -3.82
N ILE A 7 18.47 16.26 -3.37
CA ILE A 7 17.24 15.68 -3.93
C ILE A 7 16.17 16.77 -3.69
N ALA A 8 15.91 17.69 -4.63
CA ALA A 8 15.15 17.55 -5.87
C ALA A 8 13.65 17.35 -5.62
N ALA A 9 12.91 18.45 -5.77
CA ALA A 9 11.46 18.52 -5.80
C ALA A 9 10.92 17.78 -7.03
N ALA A 10 9.92 16.92 -6.83
CA ALA A 10 9.21 16.26 -7.93
C ALA A 10 8.13 17.20 -8.49
N VAL A 11 8.27 17.49 -9.78
CA VAL A 11 7.40 18.34 -10.59
C VAL A 11 6.24 17.53 -11.13
N VAL A 12 5.04 18.06 -10.91
CA VAL A 12 3.77 17.69 -11.57
C VAL A 12 3.92 17.82 -13.09
N ALA A 13 3.76 16.72 -13.83
CA ALA A 13 3.72 16.73 -15.29
C ALA A 13 2.30 16.39 -15.78
N CYS A 14 1.67 17.41 -16.35
CA CYS A 14 0.37 17.38 -17.02
C CYS A 14 0.35 16.44 -18.24
N VAL A 15 -0.74 15.70 -18.36
CA VAL A 15 -1.18 15.03 -19.59
C VAL A 15 -1.67 16.06 -20.60
N MET A 16 -1.16 16.02 -21.83
CA MET A 16 -1.75 16.71 -22.99
C MET A 16 -1.72 15.79 -24.22
N LEU A 17 -2.88 15.68 -24.86
CA LEU A 17 -3.21 14.90 -26.05
C LEU A 17 -2.62 15.47 -27.36
N ALA A 18 -2.56 14.59 -28.37
CA ALA A 18 -2.96 14.75 -29.80
C ALA A 18 -1.86 14.37 -30.85
N PRO A 19 -2.18 14.22 -32.17
CA PRO A 19 -2.34 12.89 -32.80
C PRO A 19 -1.64 12.72 -34.20
N VAL A 20 -1.88 11.56 -34.85
CA VAL A 20 -1.87 11.28 -36.32
C VAL A 20 -0.53 10.99 -37.03
N ALA A 21 -0.41 9.82 -37.68
CA ALA A 21 -0.39 9.64 -39.16
C ALA A 21 0.27 8.32 -39.62
N TYR A 22 -0.41 7.65 -40.55
CA TYR A 22 -0.09 6.37 -41.21
C TYR A 22 0.92 6.52 -42.39
N ALA A 23 1.44 5.36 -42.84
CA ALA A 23 2.01 4.99 -44.17
C ALA A 23 3.54 4.71 -44.16
N GLN A 24 4.14 3.73 -44.86
CA GLN A 24 3.69 2.63 -45.73
C GLN A 24 4.93 1.78 -46.14
N THR A 25 4.76 0.45 -46.08
CA THR A 25 5.41 -0.69 -46.78
C THR A 25 6.78 -0.58 -47.49
N SER A 26 7.65 -1.57 -47.24
CA SER A 26 8.16 -2.48 -48.29
C SER A 26 8.78 -3.76 -47.69
N ASP A 27 8.32 -4.90 -48.21
CA ASP A 27 8.80 -6.28 -48.13
C ASP A 27 10.29 -6.53 -47.81
N THR A 28 10.57 -7.51 -46.94
CA THR A 28 11.24 -8.81 -47.27
C THR A 28 11.30 -9.71 -46.00
N PRO A 29 10.84 -10.98 -46.05
CA PRO A 29 11.40 -12.05 -45.18
C PRO A 29 11.77 -13.31 -46.00
N PRO A 30 12.34 -14.39 -45.42
CA PRO A 30 13.29 -14.51 -44.30
C PRO A 30 14.44 -15.53 -44.56
N SER A 31 15.54 -15.45 -43.80
CA SER A 31 16.46 -16.56 -43.41
C SER A 31 17.79 -15.94 -42.93
N ALA A 32 18.48 -16.42 -41.91
CA ALA A 32 18.26 -17.43 -40.91
C ALA A 32 19.25 -17.12 -39.76
N SER A 33 18.82 -17.48 -38.56
CA SER A 33 19.57 -17.78 -37.34
C SER A 33 21.05 -17.41 -37.26
N ASP A 34 21.37 -16.47 -36.36
CA ASP A 34 22.40 -16.76 -35.36
C ASP A 34 22.12 -15.97 -34.06
N THR A 35 22.01 -16.73 -32.98
CA THR A 35 21.90 -16.30 -31.60
C THR A 35 23.21 -15.68 -31.11
N THR A 36 23.17 -14.48 -30.52
CA THR A 36 23.82 -14.13 -29.23
C THR A 36 23.48 -12.69 -28.83
N THR A 37 22.65 -12.59 -27.79
CA THR A 37 22.60 -11.61 -26.69
C THR A 37 23.56 -10.41 -26.71
N THR A 38 23.00 -9.19 -26.64
CA THR A 38 23.42 -8.13 -25.68
C THR A 38 22.28 -7.11 -25.51
N ASN A 39 21.46 -7.38 -24.48
CA ASN A 39 20.83 -6.47 -23.52
C ASN A 39 20.37 -5.08 -24.00
N ALA A 40 19.11 -5.01 -24.46
CA ALA A 40 18.24 -3.87 -24.17
C ALA A 40 17.47 -4.18 -22.87
N PRO A 41 17.32 -3.24 -21.92
CA PRO A 41 16.44 -3.46 -20.78
C PRO A 41 14.98 -3.48 -21.27
N ASP A 42 14.46 -4.70 -21.36
CA ASP A 42 13.06 -5.03 -21.48
C ASP A 42 12.30 -4.40 -20.31
N THR A 43 11.44 -3.42 -20.61
CA THR A 43 10.49 -2.85 -19.65
C THR A 43 9.31 -3.81 -19.54
N GLY A 44 9.58 -4.95 -18.91
CA GLY A 44 8.62 -5.96 -18.51
C GLY A 44 8.41 -5.93 -17.00
N ASN A 45 8.06 -4.77 -16.43
CA ASN A 45 7.69 -4.69 -15.02
C ASN A 45 6.19 -4.93 -14.86
N ASN A 46 5.76 -6.18 -15.08
CA ASN A 46 4.62 -6.72 -14.34
C ASN A 46 5.14 -7.13 -12.95
N GLN A 47 5.63 -6.15 -12.19
CA GLN A 47 6.08 -6.35 -10.82
C GLN A 47 4.80 -6.54 -10.00
N GLN A 48 4.53 -7.78 -9.62
CA GLN A 48 3.61 -8.07 -8.53
C GLN A 48 4.23 -7.44 -7.27
N ILE A 49 3.91 -6.17 -7.02
CA ILE A 49 4.40 -5.43 -5.86
C ILE A 49 4.01 -6.23 -4.62
N SER A 50 4.99 -6.62 -3.82
CA SER A 50 4.73 -7.40 -2.60
C SER A 50 4.08 -6.50 -1.54
N SER A 51 3.27 -7.07 -0.64
CA SER A 51 2.66 -6.32 0.47
C SER A 51 3.70 -5.57 1.32
N GLY A 52 4.93 -6.09 1.41
CA GLY A 52 6.04 -5.42 2.09
C GLY A 52 6.55 -4.18 1.37
N GLU A 53 6.54 -4.17 0.04
CA GLU A 53 6.96 -3.01 -0.77
C GLU A 53 5.90 -1.91 -0.73
N VAL A 54 4.62 -2.27 -0.83
CA VAL A 54 3.50 -1.33 -0.61
C VAL A 54 3.60 -0.69 0.78
N LYS A 55 3.85 -1.49 1.82
CA LYS A 55 4.05 -0.99 3.19
C LYS A 55 5.20 0.01 3.26
N GLN A 56 6.34 -0.30 2.67
CA GLN A 56 7.48 0.58 2.68
C GLN A 56 7.15 1.91 1.98
N GLU A 57 6.49 1.87 0.84
CA GLU A 57 6.05 3.08 0.13
C GLU A 57 5.10 3.93 1.01
N LEU A 58 4.13 3.29 1.69
CA LEU A 58 3.19 3.98 2.57
C LEU A 58 3.90 4.62 3.77
N GLN A 59 4.92 3.97 4.32
CA GLN A 59 5.75 4.49 5.42
C GLN A 59 6.64 5.66 4.97
N GLU A 60 7.22 5.58 3.77
CA GLU A 60 8.01 6.66 3.19
C GLU A 60 7.15 7.90 2.89
N ALA A 61 5.94 7.68 2.36
CA ALA A 61 4.98 8.74 2.08
C ALA A 61 4.62 9.55 3.34
N ILE A 62 4.39 8.87 4.47
CA ILE A 62 4.05 9.53 5.74
C ILE A 62 5.28 10.14 6.44
N ALA A 63 6.45 9.52 6.31
CA ALA A 63 7.69 10.06 6.88
C ALA A 63 8.04 11.43 6.27
N ALA A 64 7.79 11.61 4.97
CA ALA A 64 7.96 12.91 4.30
C ALA A 64 7.10 14.01 4.94
N VAL A 65 5.85 13.70 5.33
CA VAL A 65 4.93 14.64 5.98
C VAL A 65 5.49 15.17 7.30
N ASN A 66 6.21 14.34 8.05
CA ASN A 66 6.78 14.72 9.35
C ASN A 66 7.90 15.77 9.24
N THR A 67 8.53 15.88 8.06
CA THR A 67 9.67 16.78 7.83
C THR A 67 9.26 18.23 7.56
N TYR A 68 8.00 18.48 7.21
CA TYR A 68 7.55 19.83 6.85
C TYR A 68 7.50 20.78 8.04
N SER A 69 7.96 22.01 7.82
CA SER A 69 7.87 23.11 8.79
C SER A 69 6.47 23.73 8.81
N ALA A 70 6.17 24.56 9.82
CA ALA A 70 4.89 25.25 9.94
C ALA A 70 4.66 26.26 8.78
N GLN A 71 5.75 26.72 8.16
CA GLN A 71 5.72 27.56 6.96
C GLN A 71 5.31 26.77 5.71
N GLU A 72 5.48 25.44 5.73
CA GLU A 72 5.15 24.53 4.64
C GLU A 72 3.84 23.76 4.88
N ARG A 73 3.02 24.24 5.82
CA ARG A 73 1.76 23.61 6.23
C ARG A 73 0.89 23.18 5.04
N ASP A 74 0.67 24.06 4.08
CA ASP A 74 -0.24 23.77 2.96
C ASP A 74 0.28 22.63 2.07
N LYS A 75 1.61 22.55 1.89
CA LYS A 75 2.25 21.42 1.22
C LYS A 75 2.10 20.14 2.03
N ALA A 76 2.30 20.22 3.35
CA ALA A 76 2.17 19.09 4.25
C ALA A 76 0.74 18.54 4.27
N VAL A 77 -0.27 19.40 4.30
CA VAL A 77 -1.70 19.02 4.24
C VAL A 77 -2.04 18.37 2.90
N THR A 78 -1.44 18.84 1.81
CA THR A 78 -1.61 18.22 0.48
C THR A 78 -0.97 16.83 0.44
N ALA A 79 0.29 16.71 0.87
CA ALA A 79 1.00 15.44 0.94
C ALA A 79 0.31 14.43 1.89
N ALA A 80 -0.21 14.90 3.03
CA ALA A 80 -1.00 14.10 3.95
C ALA A 80 -2.26 13.53 3.28
N LYS A 81 -2.98 14.35 2.50
CA LYS A 81 -4.16 13.91 1.75
C LYS A 81 -3.81 12.85 0.71
N GLU A 82 -2.72 13.04 -0.01
CA GLU A 82 -2.24 12.07 -1.01
C GLU A 82 -1.84 10.75 -0.36
N ALA A 83 -1.12 10.78 0.77
CA ALA A 83 -0.78 9.59 1.53
C ALA A 83 -2.04 8.83 2.01
N MET A 84 -3.04 9.54 2.54
CA MET A 84 -4.32 8.94 2.93
C MET A 84 -5.03 8.29 1.74
N ALA A 85 -5.07 8.96 0.59
CA ALA A 85 -5.72 8.44 -0.61
C ALA A 85 -5.06 7.15 -1.11
N LYS A 86 -3.72 7.07 -1.07
CA LYS A 86 -2.99 5.83 -1.39
C LYS A 86 -3.35 4.71 -0.43
N LEU A 87 -3.31 4.97 0.87
CA LEU A 87 -3.67 3.99 1.90
C LEU A 87 -5.10 3.48 1.73
N ASP A 88 -6.05 4.36 1.40
CA ASP A 88 -7.46 4.00 1.17
C ASP A 88 -7.63 3.05 -0.03
N VAL A 89 -6.82 3.20 -1.09
CA VAL A 89 -6.83 2.29 -2.23
C VAL A 89 -6.37 0.90 -1.83
N GLU A 90 -5.26 0.79 -1.08
CA GLU A 90 -4.73 -0.50 -0.62
C GLU A 90 -5.71 -1.22 0.33
N ILE A 91 -6.34 -0.48 1.24
CA ILE A 91 -7.39 -1.01 2.12
C ILE A 91 -8.58 -1.53 1.30
N ALA A 92 -9.01 -0.78 0.29
CA ALA A 92 -10.15 -1.19 -0.55
C ALA A 92 -9.85 -2.49 -1.30
N GLN A 93 -8.64 -2.62 -1.86
CA GLN A 93 -8.21 -3.84 -2.55
C GLN A 93 -8.19 -5.06 -1.61
N GLN A 94 -7.63 -4.93 -0.40
CA GLN A 94 -7.61 -6.04 0.56
C GLN A 94 -9.04 -6.42 1.02
N GLN A 95 -9.93 -5.45 1.24
CA GLN A 95 -11.33 -5.70 1.59
C GLN A 95 -12.12 -6.38 0.47
N GLU A 96 -11.79 -6.09 -0.79
CA GLU A 96 -12.37 -6.77 -1.94
C GLU A 96 -11.94 -8.24 -1.98
N GLN A 97 -10.65 -8.54 -1.84
CA GLN A 97 -10.14 -9.91 -1.77
C GLN A 97 -10.78 -10.71 -0.62
N LEU A 98 -10.93 -10.08 0.54
CA LEU A 98 -11.61 -10.69 1.68
C LEU A 98 -13.09 -10.99 1.38
N ARG A 99 -13.78 -10.10 0.66
CA ARG A 99 -15.18 -10.28 0.26
C ARG A 99 -15.35 -11.44 -0.71
N ASP A 100 -14.44 -11.58 -1.67
CA ASP A 100 -14.47 -12.65 -2.67
C ASP A 100 -14.32 -14.03 -2.03
N ASN A 101 -13.46 -14.13 -1.02
CA ASN A 101 -13.23 -15.37 -0.29
C ASN A 101 -14.23 -15.61 0.86
N TRP A 102 -15.07 -14.61 1.17
CA TRP A 102 -15.95 -14.64 2.34
C TRP A 102 -16.85 -15.88 2.38
N ALA A 103 -17.45 -16.28 1.27
CA ALA A 103 -18.35 -17.44 1.25
C ALA A 103 -17.64 -18.75 1.65
N GLN A 104 -16.35 -18.88 1.33
CA GLN A 104 -15.52 -20.05 1.57
C GLN A 104 -14.92 -20.09 2.99
N MET A 105 -14.96 -18.97 3.72
CA MET A 105 -14.43 -18.88 5.08
C MET A 105 -15.31 -19.60 6.12
N SER A 106 -14.64 -20.20 7.11
CA SER A 106 -15.29 -20.74 8.31
C SER A 106 -15.96 -19.64 9.14
N ALA A 107 -16.88 -20.02 10.04
CA ALA A 107 -17.53 -19.05 10.93
C ALA A 107 -16.53 -18.30 11.82
N ALA A 108 -15.52 -19.00 12.34
CA ALA A 108 -14.45 -18.40 13.14
C ALA A 108 -13.63 -17.39 12.32
N ALA A 109 -13.26 -17.75 11.09
CA ALA A 109 -12.52 -16.86 10.21
C ALA A 109 -13.32 -15.60 9.83
N LYS A 110 -14.64 -15.74 9.59
CA LYS A 110 -15.55 -14.60 9.36
C LYS A 110 -15.65 -13.67 10.56
N GLN A 111 -15.72 -14.23 11.77
CA GLN A 111 -15.75 -13.44 12.99
C GLN A 111 -14.45 -12.63 13.15
N GLN A 112 -13.31 -13.30 13.03
CA GLN A 112 -12.01 -12.65 13.10
C GLN A 112 -11.87 -11.54 12.05
N ALA A 113 -12.25 -11.82 10.81
CA ALA A 113 -12.24 -10.83 9.74
C ALA A 113 -13.15 -9.62 10.04
N SER A 114 -14.33 -9.85 10.61
CA SER A 114 -15.24 -8.77 11.03
C SER A 114 -14.62 -7.88 12.11
N GLU A 115 -13.96 -8.48 13.11
CA GLU A 115 -13.26 -7.75 14.17
C GLU A 115 -12.12 -6.89 13.62
N LYS A 116 -11.35 -7.43 12.67
CA LYS A 116 -10.27 -6.70 11.98
C LYS A 116 -10.78 -5.53 11.15
N ILE A 117 -11.87 -5.73 10.39
CA ILE A 117 -12.53 -4.65 9.65
C ILE A 117 -12.97 -3.53 10.62
N ALA A 118 -13.55 -3.88 11.77
CA ALA A 118 -13.97 -2.89 12.76
C ALA A 118 -12.80 -2.09 13.35
N GLN A 119 -11.68 -2.75 13.64
CA GLN A 119 -10.44 -2.09 14.09
C GLN A 119 -9.91 -1.14 13.02
N LEU A 120 -9.87 -1.58 11.76
CA LEU A 120 -9.42 -0.77 10.63
C LEU A 120 -10.30 0.47 10.42
N GLN A 121 -11.63 0.31 10.49
CA GLN A 121 -12.57 1.44 10.41
C GLN A 121 -12.34 2.46 11.54
N THR A 122 -12.10 1.97 12.75
CA THR A 122 -11.81 2.83 13.92
C THR A 122 -10.51 3.62 13.72
N ALA A 123 -9.44 2.95 13.28
CA ALA A 123 -8.16 3.60 13.01
C ALA A 123 -8.28 4.65 11.89
N ARG A 124 -9.03 4.36 10.82
CA ARG A 124 -9.27 5.29 9.70
C ARG A 124 -10.05 6.54 10.14
N ASN A 125 -11.02 6.38 11.03
CA ASN A 125 -11.76 7.50 11.59
C ASN A 125 -10.84 8.39 12.43
N ASN A 126 -10.01 7.80 13.30
CA ASN A 126 -8.99 8.55 14.06
C ASN A 126 -8.04 9.32 13.12
N LEU A 127 -7.54 8.67 12.07
CA LEU A 127 -6.71 9.32 11.05
C LEU A 127 -7.40 10.52 10.40
N SER A 128 -8.68 10.38 10.06
CA SER A 128 -9.47 11.47 9.48
C SER A 128 -9.65 12.65 10.45
N GLU A 129 -9.84 12.38 11.73
CA GLU A 129 -9.89 13.41 12.77
C GLU A 129 -8.55 14.14 12.90
N LYS A 130 -7.43 13.40 12.93
CA LYS A 130 -6.09 14.00 12.99
C LYS A 130 -5.77 14.81 11.74
N TYR A 131 -6.19 14.36 10.57
CA TYR A 131 -6.07 15.13 9.33
C TYR A 131 -6.87 16.44 9.39
N GLY A 132 -8.11 16.40 9.88
CA GLY A 132 -8.92 17.59 10.09
C GLY A 132 -8.24 18.59 11.04
N ALA A 133 -7.68 18.10 12.15
CA ALA A 133 -6.91 18.92 13.08
C ALA A 133 -5.64 19.50 12.45
N LEU A 134 -4.92 18.73 11.65
CA LEU A 134 -3.73 19.16 10.91
C LEU A 134 -4.07 20.28 9.91
N GLN A 135 -5.21 20.18 9.22
CA GLN A 135 -5.65 21.15 8.22
C GLN A 135 -5.98 22.53 8.82
N VAL A 136 -6.68 22.57 9.96
CA VAL A 136 -7.15 23.82 10.58
C VAL A 136 -6.20 24.34 11.66
N GLY A 137 -5.19 23.56 12.01
CA GLY A 137 -4.30 23.82 13.13
C GLY A 137 -3.43 25.07 12.98
N ALA A 138 -3.13 25.69 14.12
CA ALA A 138 -2.28 26.86 14.20
C ALA A 138 -0.78 26.50 14.16
N GLN A 139 0.06 27.43 13.70
CA GLN A 139 1.51 27.21 13.52
C GLN A 139 2.23 26.85 14.83
N ASN A 140 1.77 27.37 15.97
CA ASN A 140 2.36 27.08 17.28
C ASN A 140 2.09 25.65 17.78
N ALA A 141 1.07 24.98 17.26
CA ALA A 141 0.75 23.59 17.58
C ALA A 141 1.22 22.60 16.49
N TRP A 142 1.91 23.11 15.46
CA TRP A 142 2.20 22.37 14.23
C TRP A 142 2.91 21.03 14.44
N ASP A 143 3.94 21.00 15.29
CA ASP A 143 4.69 19.77 15.53
C ASP A 143 3.85 18.69 16.21
N GLN A 144 3.02 19.07 17.19
CA GLN A 144 2.09 18.13 17.83
C GLN A 144 1.04 17.61 16.85
N LEU A 145 0.53 18.46 15.95
CA LEU A 145 -0.47 18.08 14.97
C LEU A 145 0.09 17.09 13.95
N LYS A 146 1.30 17.35 13.42
CA LYS A 146 2.00 16.41 12.54
C LYS A 146 2.22 15.06 13.23
N THR A 147 2.76 15.07 14.45
CA THR A 147 2.99 13.82 15.20
C THR A 147 1.69 13.06 15.42
N GLY A 148 0.61 13.74 15.80
CA GLY A 148 -0.71 13.10 15.95
C GLY A 148 -1.20 12.46 14.66
N PHE A 149 -1.04 13.14 13.53
CA PHE A 149 -1.39 12.62 12.20
C PHE A 149 -0.53 11.41 11.80
N THR A 150 0.80 11.51 11.94
CA THR A 150 1.71 10.41 11.56
C THR A 150 1.48 9.17 12.43
N SER A 151 1.23 9.34 13.72
CA SER A 151 0.90 8.22 14.61
C SER A 151 -0.43 7.55 14.26
N ALA A 152 -1.47 8.33 13.94
CA ALA A 152 -2.75 7.76 13.51
C ALA A 152 -2.64 7.05 12.15
N TYR A 153 -1.78 7.53 11.25
CA TYR A 153 -1.51 6.85 9.98
C TYR A 153 -0.84 5.50 10.21
N GLU A 154 0.17 5.44 11.09
CA GLU A 154 0.81 4.18 11.48
C GLU A 154 -0.17 3.19 12.14
N GLU A 155 -1.14 3.68 12.92
CA GLU A 155 -2.19 2.83 13.50
C GLU A 155 -3.04 2.15 12.42
N VAL A 156 -3.38 2.87 11.35
CA VAL A 156 -4.12 2.29 10.21
C VAL A 156 -3.26 1.24 9.51
N VAL A 157 -1.99 1.53 9.23
CA VAL A 157 -1.07 0.57 8.61
C VAL A 157 -0.93 -0.69 9.48
N LYS A 158 -0.80 -0.55 10.80
CA LYS A 158 -0.76 -1.70 11.75
C LYS A 158 -2.06 -2.50 11.76
N ALA A 159 -3.22 -1.84 11.75
CA ALA A 159 -4.52 -2.50 11.72
C ALA A 159 -4.75 -3.27 10.41
N TRP A 160 -4.22 -2.75 9.30
CA TRP A 160 -4.23 -3.39 7.99
C TRP A 160 -3.34 -4.65 7.96
N GLU A 161 -2.11 -4.57 8.49
CA GLU A 161 -1.16 -5.70 8.58
C GLU A 161 -1.66 -6.88 9.39
N ALA A 162 -2.38 -6.61 10.49
CA ALA A 162 -2.89 -7.65 11.36
C ALA A 162 -3.96 -8.56 10.70
N SER A 163 -4.31 -8.30 9.44
CA SER A 163 -5.22 -9.10 8.61
C SER A 163 -4.49 -10.09 7.68
N ASP A 164 -3.21 -9.88 7.38
CA ASP A 164 -2.40 -10.79 6.54
C ASP A 164 -1.77 -11.93 7.36
N GLU A 165 -1.55 -11.73 8.65
CA GLU A 165 -0.91 -12.71 9.56
C GLU A 165 -1.89 -13.75 10.11
N SER A 166 -2.69 -14.37 9.23
CA SER A 166 -3.66 -15.43 9.57
C SER A 166 -3.47 -16.70 8.75
N ASP A 167 -2.25 -16.96 8.27
CA ASP A 167 -1.80 -18.26 7.80
C ASP A 167 -0.93 -18.93 8.86
N SER A 168 -1.57 -19.38 9.94
CA SER A 168 -1.00 -20.40 10.80
C SER A 168 -2.11 -21.39 11.10
N PRO A 169 -2.19 -22.51 10.34
CA PRO A 169 -3.08 -23.59 10.70
C PRO A 169 -2.65 -24.11 12.07
N GLN A 170 -3.40 -23.73 13.10
CA GLN A 170 -3.47 -24.50 14.33
C GLN A 170 -4.13 -25.83 13.94
N GLN A 171 -3.26 -26.78 13.58
CA GLN A 171 -3.58 -28.15 13.29
C GLN A 171 -4.50 -28.66 14.41
N PRO A 172 -5.75 -29.04 14.10
CA PRO A 172 -6.55 -29.77 15.07
C PRO A 172 -5.81 -31.07 15.30
N SER A 173 -5.23 -31.23 16.50
CA SER A 173 -4.82 -32.54 16.99
C SER A 173 -6.08 -33.39 17.06
N GLN A 174 -6.39 -34.05 15.94
CA GLN A 174 -7.28 -35.17 15.87
C GLN A 174 -6.66 -36.27 16.72
N SER A 175 -6.98 -36.25 18.01
CA SER A 175 -6.91 -37.40 18.87
C SER A 175 -8.27 -38.09 18.81
N ASP A 176 -8.75 -38.39 17.59
CA ASP A 176 -9.87 -39.33 17.45
C ASP A 176 -9.32 -40.73 17.70
N SER A 177 -9.79 -41.26 18.82
CA SER A 177 -10.06 -42.65 19.13
C SER A 177 -9.68 -43.70 18.07
N SER A 178 -8.92 -44.69 18.51
CA SER A 178 -9.07 -46.06 18.01
C SER A 178 -9.14 -47.02 19.18
N SER A 179 -10.36 -47.43 19.48
CA SER A 179 -10.71 -48.60 20.28
C SER A 179 -10.25 -49.89 19.59
N THR A 180 -9.77 -50.88 20.35
CA THR A 180 -9.70 -52.33 20.03
C THR A 180 -9.29 -53.04 21.33
N THR A 181 -10.21 -53.67 22.07
CA THR A 181 -10.72 -55.06 21.95
C THR A 181 -9.82 -56.10 22.63
N SER A 182 -10.39 -56.75 23.67
CA SER A 182 -10.15 -58.10 24.24
C SER A 182 -8.71 -58.52 24.60
N GLN A 183 -8.41 -59.16 25.74
CA GLN A 183 -9.13 -60.17 26.53
C GLN A 183 -8.89 -59.98 28.04
#